data_AF-A0A661UHM5-F1
#
_entry.id   AF-A0A661UHM5-F1
#
_cell.length_a   1.000
_cell.length_b   1.000
_cell.length_c   1.000
_cell.angle_alpha   90.00
_cell.angle_beta   90.00
_cell.angle_gamma   90.00
#
_symmetry.space_group_name_H-M   'P 1'
#
loop_
_entity.id
_entity.type
_entity.pdbx_description
1 polymer ?
#
loop_
_entity_poly.entity_id
_entity_poly.type
_entity_poly.pdbx_seq_one_letter_code
_entity_poly.pdbx_strand_id
1 'polypeptide(L)' 'KKVYGMQIGQYYYSSDYRDKGYLFLMFDLENPDEPKIMVRSWQPEKAEDGSIIGVSDFQFD' A
#
# COMPACT_ATOMS: atom_id res chain seq x y z
N LYS A 1 -11.78 12.19 9.27
CA LYS A 1 -10.74 11.27 8.77
C LYS A 1 -9.84 11.95 7.76
N LYS A 2 -8.55 12.03 8.07
CA LYS A 2 -7.53 12.49 7.11
C LYS A 2 -6.81 11.26 6.59
N VAL A 3 -7.25 10.80 5.43
CA VAL A 3 -6.77 9.56 4.80
C VAL A 3 -5.67 9.88 3.81
N TYR A 4 -4.56 9.17 3.90
CA TYR A 4 -3.42 9.30 3.01
C TYR A 4 -3.05 7.93 2.45
N GLY A 5 -2.78 7.85 1.14
CA GLY A 5 -2.27 6.65 0.50
C GLY A 5 -0.81 6.80 0.07
N MET A 6 -0.05 5.72 0.16
CA MET A 6 1.33 5.64 -0.28
C MET A 6 1.54 4.35 -1.08
N GLN A 7 2.09 4.50 -2.29
CA GLN A 7 2.47 3.38 -3.16
C GLN A 7 4.00 3.29 -3.21
N ILE A 8 4.54 2.10 -2.94
CA ILE A 8 5.97 1.83 -2.87
C ILE A 8 6.31 0.67 -3.80
N GLY A 9 7.17 0.90 -4.78
CA GLY A 9 7.86 -0.20 -5.46
C GLY A 9 8.89 -0.79 -4.52
N GLN A 10 8.68 -2.02 -4.06
CA GLN A 10 9.51 -2.66 -3.05
C GLN A 10 10.25 -3.85 -3.66
N TYR A 11 11.55 -3.89 -3.35
CA TYR A 11 12.42 -5.02 -3.63
C TYR A 11 12.83 -5.63 -2.30
N TYR A 12 12.56 -6.92 -2.12
CA TYR A 12 12.94 -7.65 -0.93
C TYR A 12 13.92 -8.76 -1.29
N TYR A 13 15.04 -8.81 -0.57
CA TYR A 13 16.10 -9.79 -0.76
C TYR A 13 16.52 -10.36 0.60
N SER A 14 16.36 -11.66 0.79
CA SER A 14 16.98 -12.45 1.86
C SER A 14 17.92 -13.51 1.26
N SER A 15 18.51 -14.34 2.12
CA SER A 15 19.40 -15.44 1.71
C SER A 15 18.71 -16.49 0.84
N ASP A 16 17.40 -16.67 1.02
CA ASP A 16 16.58 -17.75 0.48
C ASP A 16 15.35 -17.28 -0.31
N TYR A 17 15.00 -15.99 -0.21
CA TYR A 17 13.84 -15.41 -0.88
C TYR A 17 14.17 -14.07 -1.54
N ARG A 18 13.63 -13.87 -2.74
CA ARG A 18 13.82 -12.64 -3.52
C ARG A 18 12.54 -12.33 -4.24
N ASP A 19 12.03 -11.12 -4.03
CA ASP A 19 10.79 -10.69 -4.67
C ASP A 19 10.80 -9.19 -4.94
N LYS A 20 10.01 -8.79 -5.92
CA LYS A 20 9.75 -7.41 -6.28
C LYS A 20 8.25 -7.27 -6.46
N GLY A 21 7.69 -6.23 -5.86
CA GLY A 21 6.29 -5.92 -6.04
C GLY A 21 5.96 -4.50 -5.63
N TYR A 22 4.67 -4.26 -5.49
CA TYR A 22 4.09 -2.96 -5.16
C TYR A 22 3.38 -3.09 -3.82
N LEU A 23 3.88 -2.37 -2.82
CA LEU A 23 3.26 -2.22 -1.52
C LEU A 23 2.38 -0.98 -1.53
N PHE A 24 1.12 -1.11 -1.14
CA PHE A 24 0.26 0.03 -0.86
C PHE A 24 -0.06 0.08 0.63
N LEU A 25 0.06 1.28 1.19
CA LEU A 25 -0.33 1.59 2.56
C LEU A 25 -1.31 2.75 2.55
N MET A 26 -2.38 2.62 3.33
CA MET A 26 -3.33 3.68 3.56
C MET A 26 -3.43 3.97 5.04
N PHE A 27 -3.29 5.23 5.40
CA PHE A 27 -3.20 5.70 6.77
C PHE A 27 -4.39 6.59 7.11
N ASP A 28 -4.91 6.45 8.32
CA ASP A 28 -5.63 7.52 9.00
C ASP A 28 -4.65 8.23 9.93
N LEU A 29 -4.41 9.51 9.66
CA LEU A 29 -3.49 10.36 10.41
C LEU A 29 -4.23 11.52 11.11
N GLU A 30 -5.53 11.37 11.37
CA GLU A 30 -6.33 12.37 12.07
C GLU A 30 -5.82 12.64 13.50
N ASN A 31 -5.42 11.59 14.22
CA ASN A 31 -4.71 11.71 15.51
C ASN A 31 -3.20 11.45 15.31
N PRO A 32 -2.33 12.46 15.43
CA PRO A 32 -0.89 12.29 15.23
C PRO A 32 -0.23 11.42 16.30
N ASP A 33 -0.81 11.33 17.51
CA ASP A 33 -0.29 10.48 18.59
C ASP A 33 -0.73 9.01 18.43
N GLU A 34 -1.69 8.74 17.53
CA GLU A 34 -2.21 7.40 17.26
C GLU A 34 -2.46 7.18 15.75
N PRO A 35 -1.40 7.16 14.92
CA PRO A 35 -1.54 6.91 13.49
C PRO A 35 -2.01 5.47 13.24
N LYS A 36 -2.98 5.28 12.32
CA LYS A 36 -3.55 3.96 12.03
C LYS A 36 -3.31 3.58 10.58
N ILE A 37 -2.75 2.39 10.36
CA ILE A 37 -2.72 1.77 9.03
C ILE A 37 -4.08 1.10 8.83
N MET A 38 -4.89 1.66 7.94
CA MET A 38 -6.22 1.14 7.62
C MET A 38 -6.15 0.02 6.57
N VAL A 39 -5.25 0.14 5.60
CA VAL A 39 -5.03 -0.88 4.56
C VAL A 39 -3.53 -1.08 4.35
N ARG A 40 -3.13 -2.34 4.21
CA ARG A 40 -1.83 -2.76 3.69
C ARG A 40 -2.07 -3.85 2.64
N SER A 41 -1.66 -3.60 1.39
CA SER A 41 -1.75 -4.60 0.33
C SER A 41 -0.39 -4.83 -0.32
N TRP A 42 -0.17 -6.08 -0.73
CA TRP A 42 0.96 -6.49 -1.56
C TRP A 42 0.44 -6.89 -2.92
N GLN A 43 1.06 -6.35 -3.97
CA GLN A 43 0.75 -6.68 -5.34
C GLN A 43 2.06 -7.09 -6.04
N PRO A 44 2.29 -8.39 -6.31
CA PRO A 44 3.56 -8.86 -6.87
C PRO A 44 3.77 -8.32 -8.30
N GLU A 45 2.71 -8.21 -9.09
CA GLU A 45 2.73 -7.70 -10.46
C GLU A 45 1.62 -6.68 -10.67
N LYS A 46 1.86 -5.71 -11.57
CA LYS A 46 0.80 -4.78 -11.99
C LYS A 46 -0.39 -5.55 -12.58
N ALA A 47 -1.58 -4.97 -12.54
CA ALA A 47 -2.72 -5.52 -13.28
C ALA A 47 -2.44 -5.50 -14.79
N GLU A 48 -3.26 -6.22 -15.57
CA GLU A 48 -3.10 -6.31 -17.04
C GLU A 48 -3.11 -4.94 -17.72
N ASP A 49 -3.88 -3.99 -17.19
CA ASP A 49 -3.96 -2.60 -17.66
C ASP A 49 -2.83 -1.70 -17.12
N GLY A 50 -1.90 -2.27 -16.34
CA GLY A 50 -0.78 -1.58 -15.72
C GLY A 50 -1.10 -0.83 -14.42
N SER A 51 -2.34 -0.93 -13.92
CA SER A 51 -2.74 -0.31 -12.66
C SER A 51 -2.10 -0.99 -11.44
N ILE A 52 -1.94 -0.22 -10.37
CA ILE A 52 -1.51 -0.68 -9.05
C ILE A 52 -2.48 -0.16 -8.00
N ILE A 53 -2.69 -0.94 -6.93
CA ILE A 53 -3.65 -0.61 -5.87
C ILE A 53 -3.34 0.78 -5.29
N GLY A 54 -4.35 1.63 -5.22
CA GLY A 54 -4.31 2.99 -4.70
C GLY A 54 -5.53 3.34 -3.85
N VAL A 55 -5.62 4.61 -3.45
CA VAL A 55 -6.71 5.09 -2.58
C VAL A 55 -8.08 4.95 -3.25
N SER A 56 -8.16 5.16 -4.57
CA SER A 56 -9.40 5.11 -5.34
C SER A 56 -10.06 3.73 -5.38
N ASP A 57 -9.32 2.66 -5.05
CA ASP A 57 -9.83 1.29 -5.05
C ASP A 57 -10.66 0.96 -3.80
N PHE A 58 -10.76 1.90 -2.87
CA PHE A 58 -11.49 1.74 -1.63
C PHE A 58 -12.53 2.86 -1.47
N GLN A 59 -13.74 2.48 -1.08
CA GLN A 59 -14.80 3.43 -0.71
C GLN A 59 -14.81 3.64 0.80
N PHE A 60 -15.02 4.89 1.22
CA PHE A 60 -15.23 5.26 2.62
C PHE A 60 -16.45 6.15 2.69
N ASP A 61 -17.33 5.83 3.63
CA ASP A 61 -18.46 6.67 4.03
C ASP A 61 -18.00 7.86 4.89
#